data_AF-A0A935RKV9-F1
#
_entry.id   AF-A0A935RKV9-F1
#
_cell.length_a   1.000
_cell.length_b   1.000
_cell.length_c   1.000
_cell.angle_alpha   90.00
_cell.angle_beta   90.00
_cell.angle_gamma   90.00
#
_symmetry.space_group_name_H-M   'P 1'
#
loop_
_entity.id
_entity.type
_entity.pdbx_description
1 polymer ?
#
loop_
_entity_poly.entity_id
_entity_poly.type
_entity_poly.pdbx_seq_one_letter_code
_entity_poly.pdbx_strand_id
1 'polypeptide(L)'
;MEPDLLRRWCTGPPNWSMPVCEMDMRVGGTYQWRWRNDEDGMEFGFTGDVLEVVPHAKIVHTQAFDPGNMGVSMGGEPSIITVTFDEIDGITNVATTIKFASQADRDAALATGMTDGMETSYTRLDDELAKMKSEQI
;
A
#
# COMPACT_ATOMS: atom_id res chain seq x y z
N MET A 1 14.38 -1.79 5.10
CA MET A 1 13.36 -1.88 4.04
C MET A 1 13.86 -1.14 2.83
N GLU A 2 13.45 -1.58 1.64
CA GLU A 2 13.94 -1.08 0.36
C GLU A 2 12.78 -0.42 -0.40
N PRO A 3 12.65 0.93 -0.37
CA PRO A 3 11.55 1.64 -1.05
C PRO A 3 11.47 1.32 -2.55
N ASP A 4 12.61 1.01 -3.16
CA ASP A 4 12.70 0.65 -4.57
C ASP A 4 12.00 -0.68 -4.89
N LEU A 5 11.87 -1.61 -3.93
CA LEU A 5 11.06 -2.81 -4.13
C LEU A 5 9.57 -2.46 -4.14
N LEU A 6 9.10 -1.60 -3.24
CA LEU A 6 7.70 -1.19 -3.21
C LEU A 6 7.29 -0.49 -4.51
N ARG A 7 8.16 0.36 -5.07
CA ARG A 7 7.94 1.07 -6.33
C ARG A 7 7.76 0.15 -7.54
N ARG A 8 8.25 -1.11 -7.50
CA ARG A 8 8.17 -2.04 -8.65
C ARG A 8 6.79 -2.65 -8.83
N TRP A 9 6.07 -2.91 -7.73
CA TRP A 9 4.79 -3.62 -7.78
C TRP A 9 3.60 -2.77 -7.34
N CYS A 10 3.79 -1.84 -6.39
CA CYS A 10 2.71 -1.06 -5.80
C CYS A 10 2.37 0.21 -6.60
N THR A 11 2.29 0.14 -7.92
CA THR A 11 2.11 1.33 -8.77
C THR A 11 0.65 1.70 -9.07
N GLY A 12 -0.33 0.91 -8.62
CA GLY A 12 -1.76 1.18 -8.89
C GLY A 12 -2.21 0.78 -10.31
N PRO A 13 -3.24 1.40 -10.90
CA PRO A 13 -3.71 1.05 -12.25
C PRO A 13 -2.66 1.28 -13.37
N PRO A 14 -2.90 0.83 -14.61
CA PRO A 14 -2.02 1.17 -15.75
C PRO A 14 -1.80 2.68 -15.90
N ASN A 15 -0.62 3.09 -16.34
CA ASN A 15 -0.18 4.48 -16.48
C ASN A 15 0.02 5.26 -15.18
N TRP A 16 -0.12 4.60 -14.02
CA TRP A 16 0.27 5.17 -12.73
C TRP A 16 1.70 4.77 -12.34
N SER A 17 2.41 5.73 -11.74
CA SER A 17 3.72 5.54 -11.13
C SER A 17 3.71 6.05 -9.68
N MET A 18 4.74 5.68 -8.91
CA MET A 18 4.91 6.12 -7.51
C MET A 18 6.12 7.06 -7.37
N PRO A 19 6.02 8.34 -7.77
CA PRO A 19 7.15 9.27 -7.74
C PRO A 19 7.68 9.56 -6.33
N VAL A 20 6.82 9.53 -5.30
CA VAL A 20 7.26 9.66 -3.89
C VAL A 20 7.03 8.34 -3.19
N CYS A 21 8.10 7.76 -2.67
CA CYS A 21 8.07 6.57 -1.82
C CYS A 21 9.16 6.74 -0.76
N GLU A 22 8.79 7.43 0.31
CA GLU A 22 9.64 7.66 1.47
C GLU A 22 9.06 6.84 2.62
N MET A 23 9.90 6.07 3.31
CA MET A 23 9.44 5.23 4.40
C MET A 23 10.54 4.89 5.40
N ASP A 24 10.30 5.19 6.67
CA ASP A 24 11.05 4.64 7.80
C ASP A 24 10.19 3.58 8.49
N MET A 25 10.33 2.33 8.06
CA MET A 25 9.49 1.22 8.53
C MET A 25 10.01 0.61 9.84
N ARG A 26 10.32 1.46 10.82
CA ARG A 26 10.62 1.10 12.21
C ARG A 26 9.50 1.62 13.09
N VAL A 27 9.28 1.01 14.25
CA VAL A 27 8.29 1.51 15.22
C VAL A 27 8.58 2.98 15.56
N GLY A 28 7.57 3.84 15.40
CA GLY A 28 7.66 5.29 15.56
C GLY A 28 8.19 6.05 14.33
N GLY A 29 8.57 5.36 13.26
CA GLY A 29 8.91 5.97 11.97
C GLY A 29 7.66 6.34 11.17
N THR A 30 7.86 7.11 10.11
CA THR A 30 6.78 7.62 9.26
C THR A 30 7.01 7.25 7.80
N TYR A 31 5.96 7.32 6.99
CA TYR A 31 6.06 7.15 5.55
C TYR A 31 5.20 8.16 4.79
N GLN A 32 5.60 8.40 3.55
CA GLN A 32 4.88 9.21 2.58
C GLN A 32 4.95 8.55 1.21
N TRP A 33 3.78 8.28 0.64
CA TRP A 33 3.61 7.72 -0.68
C TRP A 33 2.78 8.67 -1.55
N ARG A 34 3.19 8.85 -2.81
CA ARG A 34 2.41 9.56 -3.83
C ARG A 34 2.35 8.71 -5.08
N TRP A 35 1.14 8.57 -5.60
CA TRP A 35 0.87 8.03 -6.91
C TRP A 35 0.55 9.17 -7.87
N ARG A 36 1.01 9.03 -9.11
CA ARG A 36 0.69 9.96 -10.20
C ARG A 36 0.38 9.17 -11.46
N ASN A 37 -0.69 9.55 -12.15
CA ASN A 37 -0.97 9.12 -13.51
C ASN A 37 -0.10 9.94 -14.47
N ASP A 38 0.75 9.27 -15.24
CA ASP A 38 1.70 9.93 -16.14
C ASP A 38 1.06 10.40 -17.47
N GLU A 39 -0.20 10.03 -17.76
CA GLU A 39 -0.94 10.52 -18.92
C GLU A 39 -1.68 11.85 -18.66
N ASP A 40 -2.38 11.96 -17.53
CA ASP A 40 -3.26 13.09 -17.22
C ASP A 40 -2.78 13.96 -16.04
N GLY A 41 -1.74 13.53 -15.32
CA GLY A 41 -1.17 14.25 -14.18
C GLY A 41 -2.01 14.16 -12.90
N MET A 42 -3.03 13.30 -12.84
CA MET A 42 -3.78 13.08 -11.61
C MET A 42 -2.90 12.45 -10.54
N GLU A 43 -3.02 12.92 -9.30
CA GLU A 43 -2.21 12.46 -8.18
C GLU A 43 -3.03 12.33 -6.89
N PHE A 44 -2.64 11.35 -6.08
CA PHE A 44 -3.09 11.16 -4.71
C PHE A 44 -1.95 10.58 -3.87
N GLY A 45 -2.13 10.49 -2.56
CA GLY A 45 -1.13 9.90 -1.70
C GLY A 45 -1.66 9.34 -0.40
N PHE A 46 -0.73 8.75 0.34
CA PHE A 46 -0.93 8.31 1.70
C PHE A 46 0.24 8.72 2.58
N THR A 47 -0.07 9.04 3.82
CA THR A 47 0.92 9.25 4.87
C THR A 47 0.53 8.43 6.09
N GLY A 48 1.51 8.11 6.94
CA GLY A 48 1.21 7.39 8.17
C GLY A 48 2.42 7.16 9.07
N ASP A 49 2.10 6.67 10.25
CA ASP A 49 3.01 6.35 11.34
C ASP A 49 3.05 4.84 11.53
N VAL A 50 4.25 4.30 11.71
CA VAL A 50 4.48 2.87 11.92
C VAL A 50 4.33 2.55 13.40
N LEU A 51 3.29 1.78 13.73
CA LEU A 51 2.89 1.50 15.11
C LEU A 51 3.52 0.21 15.65
N GLU A 52 3.66 -0.81 14.81
CA GLU A 52 4.22 -2.10 15.20
C GLU A 52 4.95 -2.74 14.02
N VAL A 53 6.12 -3.35 14.29
CA VAL A 53 6.86 -4.15 13.31
C VAL A 53 7.37 -5.41 14.00
N VAL A 54 6.87 -6.56 13.56
CA VAL A 54 7.39 -7.87 13.92
C VAL A 54 7.96 -8.48 12.63
N PRO A 55 9.31 -8.59 12.51
CA PRO A 55 9.95 -9.09 11.30
C PRO A 55 9.34 -10.41 10.83
N HIS A 56 9.03 -10.49 9.53
CA HIS A 56 8.44 -11.65 8.84
C HIS A 56 7.06 -12.11 9.34
N ALA A 57 6.40 -11.36 10.23
CA ALA A 57 5.12 -11.78 10.80
C ALA A 57 4.04 -10.71 10.74
N LYS A 58 4.36 -9.44 11.07
CA LYS A 58 3.34 -8.40 11.20
C LYS A 58 3.87 -6.98 11.03
N ILE A 59 3.07 -6.13 10.40
CA ILE A 59 3.26 -4.68 10.34
C ILE A 59 1.92 -4.01 10.68
N VAL A 60 1.94 -3.02 11.57
CA VAL A 60 0.78 -2.17 11.87
C VAL A 60 1.17 -0.71 11.66
N HIS A 61 0.36 0.03 10.91
CA HIS A 61 0.58 1.46 10.67
C HIS A 61 -0.73 2.23 10.56
N THR A 62 -0.69 3.55 10.80
CA THR A 62 -1.78 4.44 10.42
C THR A 62 -1.72 4.70 8.91
N GLN A 63 -2.85 5.06 8.30
CA GLN A 63 -2.90 5.49 6.90
C GLN A 63 -3.93 6.62 6.75
N ALA A 64 -3.43 7.81 6.48
CA ALA A 64 -4.21 9.01 6.15
C ALA A 64 -4.16 9.25 4.64
N PHE A 65 -5.33 9.44 4.04
CA PHE A 65 -5.45 9.71 2.61
C PHE A 65 -5.20 11.18 2.30
N ASP A 66 -4.35 11.44 1.32
CA ASP A 66 -4.17 12.75 0.71
C ASP A 66 -4.81 12.73 -0.68
N PRO A 67 -5.88 13.50 -0.92
CA PRO A 67 -6.61 13.45 -2.18
C PRO A 67 -5.84 14.06 -3.36
N GLY A 68 -4.74 14.79 -3.12
CA GLY A 68 -4.01 15.48 -4.17
C GLY A 68 -4.92 16.35 -5.02
N ASN A 69 -4.99 16.07 -6.32
CA ASN A 69 -5.86 16.76 -7.27
C ASN A 69 -7.03 15.89 -7.79
N MET A 70 -7.23 14.68 -7.25
CA MET A 70 -8.27 13.75 -7.71
C MET A 70 -9.70 14.19 -7.36
N GLY A 71 -9.87 15.15 -6.45
CA GLY A 71 -11.19 15.63 -6.05
C GLY A 71 -12.07 14.59 -5.34
N VAL A 72 -11.48 13.46 -4.90
CA VAL A 72 -12.13 12.41 -4.11
C VAL A 72 -11.75 12.54 -2.65
N SER A 73 -12.55 11.99 -1.72
CA SER A 73 -12.25 11.97 -0.29
C SER A 73 -12.50 10.57 0.26
N MET A 74 -11.59 10.05 1.09
CA MET A 74 -11.70 8.74 1.73
C MET A 74 -11.80 8.85 3.26
N GLY A 75 -12.71 9.73 3.72
CA GLY A 75 -12.85 10.06 5.13
C GLY A 75 -11.82 11.08 5.61
N GLY A 76 -12.03 11.59 6.83
CA GLY A 76 -11.15 12.59 7.45
C GLY A 76 -10.15 12.03 8.47
N GLU A 77 -10.43 10.84 9.01
CA GLU A 77 -9.63 10.24 10.07
C GLU A 77 -8.71 9.13 9.50
N PRO A 78 -7.46 8.99 10.00
CA PRO A 78 -6.57 7.93 9.60
C PRO A 78 -7.15 6.54 9.90
N SER A 79 -7.00 5.62 8.94
CA SER A 79 -7.28 4.21 9.15
C SER A 79 -6.11 3.49 9.82
N ILE A 80 -6.37 2.36 10.47
CA ILE A 80 -5.32 1.45 10.95
C ILE A 80 -5.20 0.28 9.99
N ILE A 81 -4.01 0.13 9.41
CA ILE A 81 -3.65 -0.97 8.53
C ILE A 81 -2.88 -2.01 9.35
N THR A 82 -3.28 -3.26 9.22
CA THR A 82 -2.55 -4.41 9.77
C THR A 82 -2.26 -5.39 8.66
N VAL A 83 -0.98 -5.63 8.40
CA VAL A 83 -0.50 -6.63 7.45
C VAL A 83 0.11 -7.79 8.24
N THR A 84 -0.37 -9.00 8.02
CA THR A 84 0.19 -10.22 8.62
C THR A 84 0.75 -11.14 7.55
N PHE A 85 1.83 -11.83 7.89
CA PHE A 85 2.51 -12.81 7.06
C PHE A 85 2.52 -14.14 7.81
N ASP A 86 1.97 -15.17 7.18
CA ASP A 86 1.89 -16.52 7.74
C ASP A 86 2.45 -17.50 6.71
N GLU A 87 3.57 -18.14 7.05
CA GLU A 87 4.25 -19.08 6.15
C GLU A 87 3.89 -20.52 6.54
N ILE A 88 3.41 -21.27 5.55
CA ILE A 88 3.07 -22.69 5.68
C ILE A 88 3.52 -23.40 4.40
N ASP A 89 4.39 -24.39 4.56
CA ASP A 89 4.85 -25.30 3.49
C ASP A 89 5.43 -24.58 2.24
N GLY A 90 6.19 -23.50 2.46
CA GLY A 90 6.83 -22.72 1.41
C GLY A 90 5.89 -21.72 0.70
N ILE A 91 4.67 -21.57 1.20
CA ILE A 91 3.68 -20.59 0.75
C ILE A 91 3.51 -19.54 1.84
N THR A 92 3.55 -18.26 1.48
CA THR A 92 3.28 -17.16 2.41
C THR A 92 1.88 -16.61 2.15
N ASN A 93 1.00 -16.75 3.14
CA ASN A 93 -0.28 -16.06 3.18
C ASN A 93 -0.05 -14.63 3.68
N VAL A 94 -0.45 -13.66 2.87
CA VAL A 94 -0.45 -12.24 3.24
C VAL A 94 -1.89 -11.79 3.46
N ALA A 95 -2.19 -11.24 4.63
CA ALA A 95 -3.50 -10.67 4.91
C ALA A 95 -3.37 -9.20 5.31
N THR A 96 -4.10 -8.33 4.61
CA THR A 96 -4.15 -6.89 4.86
C THR A 96 -5.53 -6.52 5.38
N THR A 97 -5.60 -6.07 6.64
CA THR A 97 -6.83 -5.60 7.27
C THR A 97 -6.80 -4.07 7.39
N ILE A 98 -7.86 -3.42 6.92
CA ILE A 98 -8.03 -1.97 6.97
C ILE A 98 -9.17 -1.64 7.95
N LYS A 99 -8.84 -1.04 9.09
CA LYS A 99 -9.81 -0.60 10.09
C LYS A 99 -10.06 0.89 9.94
N PHE A 100 -11.25 1.23 9.43
CA PHE A 100 -11.74 2.60 9.28
C PHE A 100 -12.32 3.15 10.59
N ALA A 101 -12.30 4.48 10.74
CA ALA A 101 -12.89 5.17 11.89
C ALA A 101 -14.42 5.05 11.94
N SER A 102 -15.07 5.01 10.78
CA SER A 102 -16.52 4.84 10.67
C SER A 102 -16.92 3.92 9.52
N GLN A 103 -18.19 3.49 9.51
CA GLN A 103 -18.76 2.78 8.36
C GLN A 103 -18.80 3.67 7.11
N ALA A 104 -19.12 4.96 7.26
CA ALA A 104 -19.16 5.90 6.14
C ALA A 104 -17.81 6.05 5.45
N ASP A 105 -16.70 6.11 6.22
CA ASP A 105 -15.35 6.18 5.66
C ASP A 105 -14.97 4.91 4.90
N ARG A 106 -15.36 3.74 5.42
CA ARG A 106 -15.17 2.45 4.74
C ARG A 106 -15.92 2.42 3.41
N ASP A 107 -17.18 2.80 3.41
CA ASP A 107 -18.04 2.75 2.23
C ASP A 107 -17.55 3.75 1.17
N ALA A 108 -17.09 4.94 1.59
CA ALA A 108 -16.46 5.91 0.71
C ALA A 108 -15.16 5.37 0.10
N ALA A 109 -14.29 4.73 0.88
CA ALA A 109 -13.07 4.12 0.39
C ALA A 109 -13.35 2.99 -0.62
N LEU A 110 -14.34 2.13 -0.34
CA LEU A 110 -14.75 1.06 -1.27
C LEU A 110 -15.31 1.63 -2.59
N ALA A 111 -16.05 2.73 -2.53
CA ALA A 111 -16.59 3.39 -3.73
C ALA A 111 -15.53 3.97 -4.67
N THR A 112 -14.28 4.15 -4.21
CA THR A 112 -13.17 4.63 -5.06
C THR A 112 -12.64 3.58 -6.04
N GLY A 113 -13.04 2.32 -5.91
CA GLY A 113 -12.41 1.22 -6.66
C GLY A 113 -11.05 0.78 -6.10
N MET A 114 -10.74 1.17 -4.85
CA MET A 114 -9.49 0.81 -4.16
C MET A 114 -9.16 -0.69 -4.26
N THR A 115 -10.17 -1.56 -4.19
CA THR A 115 -9.98 -3.02 -4.27
C THR A 115 -9.33 -3.46 -5.58
N ASP A 116 -9.72 -2.85 -6.71
CA ASP A 116 -9.20 -3.21 -8.02
C ASP A 116 -7.75 -2.72 -8.20
N GLY A 117 -7.45 -1.54 -7.66
CA GLY A 117 -6.09 -0.99 -7.62
C GLY A 117 -5.14 -1.81 -6.74
N MET A 118 -5.64 -2.29 -5.59
CA MET A 118 -4.92 -3.21 -4.73
C MET A 118 -4.64 -4.54 -5.43
N GLU A 119 -5.66 -5.14 -6.04
CA GLU A 119 -5.53 -6.42 -6.76
C GLU A 119 -4.48 -6.34 -7.88
N THR A 120 -4.55 -5.28 -8.69
CA THR A 120 -3.56 -5.04 -9.76
C THR A 120 -2.14 -4.97 -9.20
N SER A 121 -1.96 -4.37 -8.03
CA SER A 121 -0.66 -4.27 -7.38
C SER A 121 -0.16 -5.64 -6.88
N TYR A 122 -1.04 -6.46 -6.29
CA TYR A 122 -0.67 -7.81 -5.85
C TYR A 122 -0.33 -8.75 -7.01
N THR A 123 -1.03 -8.65 -8.14
CA THR A 123 -0.64 -9.40 -9.35
C THR A 123 0.78 -9.02 -9.81
N ARG A 124 1.15 -7.74 -9.76
CA ARG A 124 2.53 -7.32 -10.08
C ARG A 124 3.53 -7.81 -9.05
N LEU A 125 3.15 -7.92 -7.78
CA LEU A 125 4.03 -8.49 -6.74
C LEU A 125 4.35 -9.95 -7.06
N ASP A 126 3.37 -10.74 -7.50
CA ASP A 126 3.60 -12.13 -7.92
C ASP A 126 4.61 -12.22 -9.07
N ASP A 127 4.48 -11.36 -10.08
CA ASP A 127 5.42 -11.28 -11.20
C ASP A 127 6.84 -10.89 -10.76
N GLU A 128 6.97 -9.91 -9.86
CA GLU A 128 8.28 -9.49 -9.33
C GLU A 128 8.92 -10.59 -8.47
N LEU A 129 8.15 -11.27 -7.62
CA LEU A 129 8.64 -12.39 -6.81
C LEU A 129 9.08 -13.58 -7.67
N ALA A 130 8.38 -13.85 -8.77
CA ALA A 130 8.77 -14.88 -9.74
C ALA A 130 10.11 -14.56 -10.41
N LYS A 131 10.34 -13.29 -10.81
CA LYS A 131 11.62 -12.83 -11.37
C LYS A 131 12.75 -12.98 -10.36
N MET A 132 12.54 -12.52 -9.12
CA MET A 132 13.56 -12.59 -8.06
C MET A 132 13.96 -14.03 -7.74
N LYS A 133 13.02 -14.98 -7.77
CA LYS A 133 13.33 -16.42 -7.65
C LYS A 133 14.22 -16.92 -8.78
N SER A 134 14.00 -16.44 -10.02
CA SER A 134 14.79 -16.87 -11.18
C SER A 134 16.21 -16.29 -11.23
N GLU A 135 16.43 -15.12 -10.63
CA GLU A 135 17.74 -14.46 -10.56
C GLU A 135 18.64 -15.00 -9.44
N GLN A 136 18.07 -15.80 -8.53
CA GLN A 136 18.76 -16.41 -7.39
C GLN A 136 19.25 -17.85 -7.65
N ILE A 137 19.12 -18.32 -8.91
CA ILE A 137 19.49 -19.67 -9.37
C ILE A 137 20.72 -19.60 -10.28
#